data_AF-A0A3M1H345-F1
#
_entry.id   AF-A0A3M1H345-F1
#
_cell.length_a   1.000
_cell.length_b   1.000
_cell.length_c   1.000
_cell.angle_alpha   90.00
_cell.angle_beta   90.00
_cell.angle_gamma   90.00
#
_symmetry.space_group_name_H-M   'P 1'
#
loop_
_entity.id
_entity.type
_entity.pdbx_description
1 polymer ?
#
loop_
_entity_poly.entity_id
_entity_poly.type
_entity_poly.pdbx_seq_one_letter_code
_entity_poly.pdbx_strand_id
1 'polypeptide(L)'
;MFLLQAILFVLMESMILTAFALLGALFLSPLLQFLLLFGIFALGHLHPFLISFFYPSSIKIYSFLGKLFFLLVPNLDLFYIATEISEKKIYPFSYVLVAFLYEISYTFFILLFTFLRFEKKEF
;
A
#
# COMPACT_ATOMS: atom_id res chain seq x y z
N MET A 1 5.18 -20.49 13.84
CA MET A 1 6.05 -19.68 12.96
C MET A 1 5.28 -19.07 11.79
N PHE A 2 4.56 -19.84 10.97
CA PHE A 2 3.70 -19.32 9.89
C PHE A 2 2.68 -18.25 10.34
N LEU A 3 1.97 -18.51 11.45
CA LEU A 3 0.98 -17.57 12.00
C LEU A 3 1.61 -16.22 12.40
N LEU A 4 2.84 -16.23 12.93
CA LEU A 4 3.54 -15.01 13.32
C LEU A 4 3.88 -14.15 12.09
N GLN A 5 4.35 -14.77 11.00
CA GLN A 5 4.57 -14.06 9.74
C GLN A 5 3.27 -13.49 9.16
N ALA A 6 2.17 -14.24 9.25
CA ALA A 6 0.86 -13.77 8.81
C ALA A 6 0.38 -12.55 9.58
N ILE A 7 0.46 -12.58 10.91
CA ILE A 7 0.12 -11.45 11.76
C ILE A 7 0.99 -10.24 11.41
N LEU A 8 2.29 -10.46 11.22
CA LEU A 8 3.24 -9.40 10.88
C LEU A 8 2.92 -8.76 9.52
N PHE A 9 2.58 -9.53 8.49
CA PHE A 9 2.21 -8.97 7.18
C PHE A 9 0.87 -8.22 7.22
N VAL A 10 -0.14 -8.75 7.93
CA VAL A 10 -1.41 -8.03 8.11
C VAL A 10 -1.19 -6.72 8.87
N LEU A 11 -0.31 -6.71 9.87
CA LEU A 11 0.06 -5.49 10.58
C LEU A 11 0.73 -4.48 9.63
N MET A 12 1.70 -4.92 8.82
CA MET A 12 2.36 -4.07 7.82
C MET A 12 1.35 -3.43 6.85
N GLU A 13 0.45 -4.25 6.28
CA GLU A 13 -0.61 -3.75 5.39
C GLU A 13 -1.49 -2.72 6.11
N SER A 14 -1.90 -3.01 7.35
CA SER A 14 -2.74 -2.12 8.14
C SER A 14 -2.06 -0.80 8.51
N MET A 15 -0.73 -0.78 8.66
CA MET A 15 0.04 0.43 8.96
C MET A 15 0.00 1.41 7.79
N ILE A 16 0.17 0.92 6.56
CA ILE A 16 0.05 1.75 5.35
C ILE A 16 -1.37 2.33 5.23
N LEU A 17 -2.40 1.49 5.40
CA LEU A 17 -3.79 1.94 5.35
C LEU A 17 -4.10 2.97 6.44
N THR A 18 -3.54 2.78 7.64
CA THR A 18 -3.68 3.73 8.75
C THR A 18 -3.02 5.07 8.42
N ALA A 19 -1.86 5.07 7.77
CA ALA A 19 -1.21 6.30 7.32
C ALA A 19 -2.09 7.07 6.30
N PHE A 20 -2.71 6.37 5.34
CA PHE A 20 -3.69 6.98 4.43
C PHE A 20 -4.93 7.48 5.17
N ALA A 21 -5.38 6.77 6.21
CA ALA A 21 -6.52 7.18 7.00
C ALA A 21 -6.23 8.50 7.71
N LEU A 22 -5.05 8.63 8.32
CA LEU A 22 -4.58 9.88 8.95
C LEU A 22 -4.48 11.02 7.93
N LEU A 23 -3.94 10.76 6.75
CA LEU A 23 -3.90 11.74 5.67
C LEU A 23 -5.32 12.20 5.26
N GLY A 24 -6.24 11.27 5.04
CA GLY A 24 -7.61 11.57 4.65
C GLY A 24 -8.38 12.34 5.72
N ALA A 25 -8.13 12.06 7.01
CA ALA A 25 -8.77 12.74 8.14
C ALA A 25 -8.49 14.25 8.15
N LEU A 26 -7.42 14.71 7.48
CA LEU A 26 -7.08 16.12 7.40
C LEU A 26 -8.04 16.95 6.56
N PHE A 27 -8.73 16.39 5.57
CA PHE A 27 -9.51 17.21 4.63
C PHE A 27 -10.68 16.50 3.96
N LEU A 28 -10.88 15.21 4.19
CA LEU A 28 -12.00 14.45 3.61
C LEU A 28 -13.15 14.32 4.60
N SER A 29 -14.37 14.24 4.06
CA SER A 29 -15.52 13.80 4.85
C SER A 29 -15.38 12.30 5.18
N PRO A 30 -16.08 11.78 6.22
CA PRO A 30 -15.99 10.37 6.59
C PRO A 30 -16.29 9.40 5.44
N LEU A 31 -17.27 9.71 4.59
CA LEU A 31 -17.61 8.90 3.41
C LEU A 31 -16.46 8.89 2.38
N LEU A 32 -15.87 10.04 2.09
CA LEU A 32 -14.75 10.14 1.15
C LEU A 32 -13.49 9.44 1.69
N GLN A 33 -13.25 9.52 3.00
CA GLN A 33 -12.16 8.81 3.65
C GLN A 33 -12.33 7.29 3.53
N PHE A 34 -13.55 6.78 3.76
CA PHE A 34 -13.85 5.36 3.55
C PHE A 34 -13.59 4.94 2.09
N LEU A 35 -14.10 5.70 1.12
CA LEU A 35 -13.89 5.42 -0.30
C LEU A 35 -12.41 5.46 -0.69
N LEU A 36 -11.64 6.40 -0.15
CA LEU A 36 -10.19 6.45 -0.34
C LEU A 36 -9.53 5.17 0.16
N LEU A 37 -9.80 4.78 1.41
CA LEU A 37 -9.19 3.59 2.02
C LEU A 37 -9.57 2.31 1.29
N PHE A 38 -10.85 2.16 0.96
CA PHE A 38 -11.33 1.03 0.15
C PHE A 38 -10.67 1.01 -1.23
N GLY A 39 -10.55 2.18 -1.88
CA GLY A 39 -9.88 2.31 -3.16
C GLY A 39 -8.41 1.92 -3.09
N ILE A 40 -7.66 2.42 -2.11
CA ILE A 40 -6.25 2.06 -1.89
C ILE A 40 -6.12 0.57 -1.60
N PHE A 41 -6.99 -0.01 -0.77
CA PHE A 41 -7.00 -1.44 -0.47
C PHE A 41 -7.22 -2.28 -1.74
N ALA A 42 -8.31 -2.02 -2.47
CA ALA A 42 -8.66 -2.79 -3.66
C ALA A 42 -7.62 -2.63 -4.77
N LEU A 43 -7.21 -1.39 -5.06
CA LEU A 43 -6.22 -1.12 -6.11
C LEU A 43 -4.83 -1.64 -5.72
N GLY A 44 -4.46 -1.59 -4.44
CA GLY A 44 -3.18 -2.10 -3.97
C GLY A 44 -3.02 -3.61 -4.11
N HIS A 45 -4.12 -4.37 -3.95
CA HIS A 45 -4.13 -5.81 -4.26
C HIS A 45 -4.16 -6.10 -5.76
N LEU A 46 -4.74 -5.21 -6.57
CA LEU A 46 -4.72 -5.32 -8.04
C LEU A 46 -3.41 -4.84 -8.66
N HIS A 47 -2.45 -4.38 -7.86
CA HIS A 47 -1.24 -3.72 -8.35
C HIS A 47 -0.39 -4.58 -9.32
N PRO A 48 -0.12 -5.88 -9.05
CA PRO A 48 0.61 -6.72 -10.00
C PRO A 48 -0.11 -6.86 -11.35
N PHE A 49 -1.44 -7.02 -11.31
CA PHE A 49 -2.27 -7.11 -12.49
C PHE A 49 -2.22 -5.82 -13.32
N LEU A 50 -2.40 -4.66 -12.68
CA LEU A 50 -2.43 -3.37 -13.36
C LEU A 50 -1.08 -3.03 -14.01
N ILE A 51 0.04 -3.34 -13.36
CA ILE A 51 1.37 -3.13 -13.97
C ILE A 51 1.56 -4.03 -15.18
N SER A 52 1.20 -5.31 -15.06
CA SER A 52 1.32 -6.24 -16.18
C SER A 52 0.47 -5.82 -17.39
N PHE A 53 -0.64 -5.12 -17.15
CA PHE A 53 -1.53 -4.63 -18.20
C PHE A 53 -1.04 -3.31 -18.82
N PHE A 54 -0.66 -2.33 -18.00
CA PHE A 54 -0.34 -0.98 -18.49
C PHE A 54 1.11 -0.77 -18.92
N TYR A 55 2.06 -1.49 -18.32
CA TYR A 55 3.49 -1.27 -18.56
C TYR A 55 3.99 -1.72 -19.95
N PRO A 56 3.53 -2.87 -20.51
CA PRO A 56 3.93 -3.32 -21.84
C PRO A 56 3.31 -2.52 -22.99
N SER A 57 2.40 -1.58 -22.70
CA SER A 57 1.66 -0.85 -23.73
C SER A 57 2.56 0.09 -24.55
N SER A 58 2.51 -0.04 -25.87
CA SER A 58 3.14 0.88 -26.82
C SER A 58 2.51 2.27 -26.86
N ILE A 59 1.30 2.42 -26.29
CA ILE A 59 0.59 3.68 -26.19
C ILE A 59 1.12 4.46 -24.98
N LYS A 60 1.71 5.63 -25.23
CA LYS A 60 2.40 6.48 -24.22
C LYS A 60 1.54 6.82 -23.00
N ILE A 61 0.24 7.10 -23.19
CA ILE A 61 -0.65 7.47 -22.07
C ILE A 61 -0.84 6.32 -21.07
N TYR A 62 -0.94 5.07 -21.56
CA TYR A 62 -1.07 3.90 -20.69
C TYR A 62 0.21 3.61 -19.91
N SER A 63 1.38 3.74 -20.55
CA SER A 63 2.67 3.64 -19.84
C SER A 63 2.83 4.72 -18.76
N PHE A 64 2.40 5.95 -19.04
CA PHE A 64 2.41 7.03 -18.05
C PHE A 64 1.48 6.74 -16.86
N LEU A 65 0.23 6.34 -17.13
CA LEU A 65 -0.73 5.97 -16.08
C LEU A 65 -0.23 4.80 -15.24
N GLY A 66 0.39 3.79 -15.86
CA GLY A 66 1.01 2.68 -15.13
C GLY A 66 2.13 3.12 -14.18
N LYS A 67 2.98 4.07 -14.60
CA LYS A 67 4.03 4.64 -13.74
C LYS A 67 3.46 5.48 -12.59
N LEU A 68 2.44 6.28 -12.88
CA LEU A 68 1.78 7.08 -11.85
C LEU A 68 1.12 6.18 -10.80
N PHE A 69 0.44 5.12 -11.26
CA PHE A 69 -0.16 4.12 -10.39
C PHE A 69 0.88 3.40 -9.52
N PHE A 70 1.98 2.93 -10.13
CA PHE A 70 3.11 2.31 -9.42
C PHE A 70 3.67 3.19 -8.30
N LEU A 71 3.65 4.51 -8.49
CA LEU A 71 4.14 5.46 -7.49
C LEU A 71 3.10 5.75 -6.39
N LEU A 72 1.85 6.00 -6.78
CA LEU A 72 0.81 6.54 -5.89
C LEU A 72 0.01 5.48 -5.13
N VAL A 73 -0.03 4.25 -5.61
CA VAL A 73 -0.79 3.17 -4.98
C VAL A 73 0.19 2.13 -4.43
N PRO A 74 0.15 1.85 -3.11
CA PRO A 74 1.04 0.85 -2.54
C PRO A 74 0.69 -0.54 -3.08
N ASN A 75 1.70 -1.37 -3.31
CA ASN A 75 1.54 -2.77 -3.64
C ASN A 75 1.20 -3.56 -2.38
N LEU A 76 -0.09 -3.72 -2.07
CA LEU A 76 -0.54 -4.44 -0.88
C LEU A 76 -0.47 -5.96 -1.06
N ASP A 77 -0.43 -6.44 -2.30
CA ASP A 77 -0.24 -7.86 -2.62
C ASP A 77 1.09 -8.42 -2.06
N LEU A 78 2.08 -7.55 -1.81
CA LEU A 78 3.33 -7.91 -1.14
C LEU A 78 3.13 -8.48 0.27
N PHE A 79 2.00 -8.16 0.92
CA PHE A 79 1.66 -8.62 2.26
C PHE A 79 0.61 -9.75 2.25
N TYR A 80 0.06 -10.07 1.08
CA TYR A 80 -0.96 -11.10 0.95
C TYR A 80 -0.30 -12.49 0.90
N ILE A 81 -0.49 -13.27 1.98
CA ILE A 81 0.13 -14.60 2.10
C ILE A 81 -0.88 -15.72 2.41
N ALA A 82 -2.16 -15.52 2.07
CA ALA A 82 -3.23 -16.44 2.44
C ALA A 82 -3.05 -17.83 1.80
N THR A 83 -2.55 -17.87 0.57
CA THR A 83 -2.27 -19.10 -0.19
C THR A 83 -1.18 -19.92 0.48
N GLU A 84 -0.12 -19.29 0.96
CA GLU A 84 1.09 -19.93 1.49
C GLU A 84 0.89 -20.45 2.91
N ILE A 85 0.01 -19.79 3.69
CA ILE A 85 -0.44 -20.31 4.99
C ILE A 85 -1.14 -21.65 4.81
N SER A 86 -2.00 -21.78 3.78
CA SER A 86 -2.72 -23.03 3.50
C SER A 86 -1.77 -24.17 3.11
N GLU A 87 -0.66 -23.82 2.46
CA GLU A 87 0.41 -24.75 2.06
C GLU A 87 1.48 -24.97 3.15
N LYS A 88 1.35 -24.30 4.31
CA LYS A 88 2.35 -24.30 5.40
C LYS A 88 3.75 -23.95 4.89
N LYS A 89 3.87 -22.90 4.07
CA LYS A 89 5.14 -22.36 3.56
C LYS A 89 5.53 -21.08 4.31
N ILE A 90 6.80 -21.00 4.71
CA ILE A 90 7.40 -19.84 5.40
C ILE A 90 8.11 -19.02 4.34
N TYR A 91 7.92 -17.70 4.38
CA TYR A 91 8.74 -16.81 3.58
C TYR A 91 10.16 -16.71 4.16
N PRO A 92 11.20 -16.69 3.31
CA PRO A 92 12.56 -16.48 3.78
C PRO A 92 12.67 -15.12 4.46
N PHE A 93 13.54 -15.02 5.47
CA PHE A 93 13.73 -13.78 6.23
C PHE A 93 14.06 -12.57 5.34
N SER A 94 14.79 -12.78 4.24
CA SER A 94 15.08 -11.75 3.25
C SER A 94 13.83 -11.13 2.64
N TYR A 95 12.80 -11.94 2.35
CA TYR A 95 11.53 -11.44 1.83
C TYR A 95 10.80 -10.59 2.88
N VAL A 96 10.74 -11.08 4.12
CA VAL A 96 10.12 -10.33 5.24
C VAL A 96 10.81 -8.98 5.45
N LEU A 97 12.15 -8.95 5.37
CA LEU A 97 12.93 -7.73 5.53
C LEU A 97 12.65 -6.72 4.40
N VAL A 98 12.56 -7.19 3.15
CA VAL A 98 12.21 -6.33 2.01
C VAL A 98 10.80 -5.77 2.15
N ALA A 99 9.83 -6.60 2.54
CA ALA A 99 8.46 -6.16 2.78
C ALA A 99 8.38 -5.12 3.92
N PHE A 100 9.13 -5.31 4.99
CA PHE A 100 9.22 -4.34 6.09
C PHE A 100 9.83 -3.01 5.65
N LEU A 101 10.93 -3.04 4.91
CA LEU A 101 11.55 -1.81 4.40
C LEU A 101 10.61 -1.08 3.42
N TYR A 102 9.87 -1.83 2.61
CA TYR A 102 8.86 -1.28 1.73
C TYR A 102 7.74 -0.60 2.52
N GLU A 103 7.19 -1.28 3.54
CA GLU A 103 6.16 -0.76 4.43
C GLU A 103 6.62 0.54 5.11
N ILE A 104 7.75 0.52 5.82
CA ILE A 104 8.27 1.69 6.53
C ILE A 104 8.45 2.86 5.58
N SER A 105 9.05 2.61 4.41
CA SER A 105 9.34 3.68 3.45
C SER A 105 8.04 4.32 2.99
N TYR A 106 7.05 3.51 2.61
CA TYR A 106 5.76 4.01 2.12
C TYR A 106 4.99 4.77 3.20
N THR A 107 4.88 4.17 4.40
CA THR A 107 4.25 4.77 5.58
C THR A 107 4.92 6.09 5.94
N PHE A 108 6.26 6.14 5.97
CA PHE A 108 7.02 7.35 6.27
C PHE A 108 6.70 8.49 5.31
N PHE A 109 6.65 8.24 3.99
CA PHE A 109 6.34 9.29 3.01
C PHE A 109 4.90 9.83 3.16
N ILE A 110 3.91 8.95 3.41
CA ILE A 110 2.53 9.40 3.64
C ILE A 110 2.45 10.25 4.91
N LEU A 111 3.08 9.80 6.00
CA LEU A 111 3.08 10.52 7.27
C LEU A 111 3.84 11.85 7.18
N LEU A 112 4.94 11.91 6.44
CA LEU A 112 5.65 13.15 6.15
C LEU A 112 4.75 14.14 5.41
N PHE A 113 4.04 13.69 4.37
CA PHE A 113 3.08 14.53 3.65
C PHE A 113 1.91 14.97 4.54
N THR A 114 1.42 14.08 5.40
CA THR A 114 0.38 14.35 6.39
C THR A 114 0.83 15.44 7.36
N PHE A 115 2.04 15.31 7.91
CA PHE A 115 2.64 16.29 8.81
C PHE A 115 2.77 17.68 8.17
N LEU A 116 3.32 17.75 6.94
CA LEU A 116 3.45 19.00 6.19
C LEU A 116 2.10 19.69 5.92
N ARG A 117 1.02 18.90 5.84
CA ARG A 117 -0.33 19.43 5.63
C ARG A 117 -0.99 19.90 6.93
N PHE A 118 -0.69 19.24 8.06
CA PHE A 118 -1.10 19.64 9.41
C PHE A 118 -0.58 21.05 9.75
N GLU A 119 0.70 21.33 9.50
CA GLU A 119 1.33 22.63 9.79
C GLU A 119 0.56 23.80 9.16
N LYS A 120 0.04 23.62 7.94
CA LYS A 120 -0.72 24.67 7.22
C LYS A 120 -2.17 24.84 7.68
N LYS A 121 -2.66 23.99 8.57
CA LYS A 121 -4.06 24.01 9.02
C LYS A 121 -4.25 24.74 10.34
N GLU A 122 -3.18 24.87 11.14
CA GLU A 122 -3.20 25.45 12.49
C GLU A 122 -2.68 26.89 12.58
N PHE A 123 -2.33 27.53 11.46
CA PHE A 123 -1.94 28.95 11.38
C PHE A 123 -2.92 29.77 10.53
#